data_AF-A0AAD8JGH7-F1
#
_entry.id   AF-A0AAD8JGH7-F1
#
_cell.length_a   1.000
_cell.length_b   1.000
_cell.length_c   1.000
_cell.angle_alpha   90.00
_cell.angle_beta   90.00
_cell.angle_gamma   90.00
#
_symmetry.space_group_name_H-M   'P 1'
#
loop_
_entity.id
_entity.type
_entity.pdbx_description
1 polymer ?
#
loop_
_entity_poly.entity_id
_entity_poly.type
_entity_poly.pdbx_seq_one_letter_code
_entity_poly.pdbx_strand_id
1 'polypeptide(L)'
;MIALAWNCQGLGSPGKIRFLKDLTRMERPTFVFLSETISNYAKMEELCSNLGFEGFIAVEPQDKRGGASYPDHLIDGFTECLHDTELIDLDITGHRFTWERGRNTEHWIEIRLDRVFANA
;
A
#
# COMPACT_ATOMS: atom_id res chain seq x y z
N MET A 1 7.42 17.57 12.48
CA MET A 1 6.70 16.41 11.91
C MET A 1 7.69 15.69 11.01
N ILE A 2 7.96 14.41 11.26
CA ILE A 2 8.93 13.61 10.49
C ILE A 2 8.17 12.50 9.78
N ALA A 3 8.47 12.32 8.50
CA ALA A 3 7.88 11.30 7.63
C ALA A 3 8.96 10.29 7.21
N LEU A 4 8.63 9.01 7.24
CA LEU A 4 9.50 7.97 6.69
C LEU A 4 8.80 7.34 5.47
N ALA A 5 9.49 7.31 4.33
CA ALA A 5 9.01 6.65 3.13
C ALA A 5 10.04 5.62 2.66
N TRP A 6 9.63 4.37 2.49
CA TRP A 6 10.53 3.29 2.08
C TRP A 6 9.90 2.39 1.01
N ASN A 7 10.56 2.30 -0.14
CA ASN A 7 10.31 1.23 -1.11
C ASN A 7 11.00 -0.06 -0.64
N CYS A 8 10.21 -1.04 -0.22
CA CYS A 8 10.68 -2.22 0.46
C CYS A 8 11.22 -3.31 -0.48
N GLN A 9 10.78 -3.34 -1.74
CA GLN A 9 11.07 -4.43 -2.69
C GLN A 9 10.89 -5.83 -2.05
N GLY A 10 9.77 -6.01 -1.36
CA GLY A 10 9.43 -7.16 -0.54
C GLY A 10 9.93 -7.04 0.91
N LEU A 11 8.99 -7.01 1.85
CA LEU A 11 9.24 -6.92 3.30
C LEU A 11 9.37 -8.31 3.97
N GLY A 12 9.53 -9.36 3.17
CA GLY A 12 9.48 -10.75 3.61
C GLY A 12 10.60 -11.17 4.56
N SER A 13 11.76 -10.51 4.51
CA SER A 13 12.96 -10.95 5.24
C SER A 13 13.05 -10.37 6.66
N PRO A 14 13.46 -11.17 7.66
CA PRO A 14 13.61 -10.70 9.05
C PRO A 14 14.55 -9.50 9.21
N GLY A 15 15.61 -9.42 8.38
CA GLY A 15 16.56 -8.30 8.40
C GLY A 15 15.92 -6.97 8.00
N LYS A 16 15.04 -6.97 6.99
CA LYS A 16 14.31 -5.77 6.54
C LYS A 16 13.33 -5.28 7.61
N ILE A 17 12.62 -6.21 8.26
CA ILE A 17 11.72 -5.90 9.37
C ILE A 17 12.51 -5.31 10.55
N ARG A 18 13.66 -5.90 10.89
CA ARG A 18 14.51 -5.40 11.97
C ARG A 18 15.01 -3.99 11.69
N PHE A 19 15.51 -3.76 10.48
CA PHE A 19 15.96 -2.44 10.04
C PHE A 19 14.84 -1.39 10.15
N LEU A 20 13.63 -1.70 9.68
CA LEU A 20 12.48 -0.80 9.77
C LEU A 20 12.11 -0.48 11.24
N LYS A 21 12.15 -1.49 12.13
CA LYS A 21 11.92 -1.28 13.57
C LYS A 21 12.96 -0.36 14.18
N ASP A 22 14.24 -0.60 13.89
CA ASP A 22 15.34 0.20 14.43
C ASP A 22 15.25 1.64 13.90
N LEU A 23 14.95 1.83 12.61
CA LEU A 23 14.79 3.15 12.00
C LEU A 23 13.58 3.92 12.57
N THR A 24 12.45 3.24 12.76
CA THR A 24 11.25 3.85 13.37
C THR A 24 11.51 4.27 14.82
N ARG A 25 12.33 3.50 15.56
CA ARG A 25 12.74 3.85 16.93
C ARG A 25 13.68 5.04 16.98
N MET A 26 14.64 5.12 16.06
CA MET A 26 15.64 6.20 16.04
C MET A 26 15.01 7.53 15.62
N GLU A 27 14.22 7.52 14.54
CA GLU A 27 13.71 8.76 13.93
C GLU A 27 12.36 9.21 14.52
N ARG A 28 11.65 8.31 15.21
CA ARG A 28 10.30 8.55 15.77
C ARG A 28 9.36 9.28 14.77
N PRO A 29 9.16 8.75 13.56
CA PRO A 29 8.34 9.40 12.56
C PRO A 29 6.87 9.48 13.00
N THR A 30 6.19 10.54 12.57
CA THR A 30 4.75 10.75 12.80
C THR A 30 3.92 9.84 11.89
N PHE A 31 4.43 9.51 10.70
CA PHE A 31 3.82 8.53 9.79
C PHE A 31 4.89 7.78 8.99
N VAL A 32 4.58 6.55 8.58
CA VAL A 32 5.43 5.66 7.78
C VAL A 32 4.68 5.24 6.52
N PHE A 33 5.30 5.46 5.37
CA PHE A 33 4.83 5.00 4.06
C PHE A 33 5.73 3.86 3.55
N LEU A 34 5.12 2.72 3.21
CA LEU A 34 5.82 1.54 2.68
C LEU A 34 5.25 1.18 1.31
N SER A 35 6.10 1.01 0.31
CA SER A 35 5.71 0.56 -1.04
C SER A 35 6.41 -0.73 -1.44
N GLU A 36 5.82 -1.45 -2.41
CA GLU A 36 6.30 -2.76 -2.88
C GLU A 36 6.54 -3.76 -1.73
N THR A 37 5.62 -3.83 -0.76
CA THR A 37 5.81 -4.63 0.47
C THR A 37 5.73 -6.14 0.23
N ILE A 38 5.06 -6.60 -0.83
CA ILE A 38 4.82 -8.02 -1.15
C ILE A 38 4.41 -8.79 0.13
N SER A 39 3.46 -8.22 0.88
CA SER A 39 3.01 -8.71 2.19
C SER A 39 1.49 -8.63 2.27
N ASN A 40 0.87 -9.55 3.01
CA ASN A 40 -0.58 -9.58 3.21
C ASN A 40 -0.99 -8.65 4.37
N TYR A 41 -2.29 -8.38 4.47
CA TYR A 41 -2.86 -7.49 5.48
C TYR A 41 -2.50 -7.89 6.91
N ALA A 42 -2.70 -9.17 7.28
CA ALA A 42 -2.39 -9.68 8.63
C ALA A 42 -0.91 -9.45 9.02
N LYS A 43 0.01 -9.62 8.08
CA LYS A 43 1.43 -9.34 8.30
C LYS A 43 1.70 -7.84 8.44
N MET A 44 0.97 -7.00 7.72
CA MET A 44 1.07 -5.53 7.82
C MET A 44 0.46 -5.01 9.13
N GLU A 45 -0.61 -5.63 9.61
CA GLU A 45 -1.21 -5.36 10.92
C GLU A 45 -0.27 -5.72 12.06
N GLU A 46 0.30 -6.93 12.01
CA GLU A 46 1.31 -7.36 12.98
C GLU A 46 2.50 -6.40 12.97
N LEU A 47 2.94 -5.96 11.78
CA LEU A 47 4.01 -4.98 11.65
C LEU A 47 3.63 -3.62 12.24
N CYS A 48 2.45 -3.10 11.93
CA CYS A 48 1.93 -1.82 12.44
C CYS A 48 1.92 -1.82 13.98
N SER A 49 1.32 -2.86 14.58
CA SER A 49 1.27 -3.06 16.02
C SER A 49 2.69 -3.13 16.62
N ASN A 50 3.59 -3.89 15.99
CA ASN A 50 4.99 -4.00 16.41
C ASN A 50 5.79 -2.69 16.30
N LEU A 51 5.37 -1.76 15.43
CA LEU A 51 6.01 -0.45 15.26
C LEU A 51 5.40 0.61 16.20
N GLY A 52 4.28 0.32 16.86
CA GLY A 52 3.62 1.21 17.80
C GLY A 52 2.77 2.30 17.15
N PHE A 53 2.29 2.08 15.92
CA PHE A 53 1.34 2.97 15.26
C PHE A 53 -0.10 2.59 15.66
N GLU A 54 -0.95 3.60 15.82
CA GLU A 54 -2.36 3.43 16.22
C GLU A 54 -3.22 2.75 15.15
N GLY A 55 -2.79 2.78 13.89
CA GLY A 55 -3.44 2.12 12.77
C GLY A 55 -2.59 2.14 11.50
N PHE A 56 -2.98 1.34 10.51
CA PHE A 56 -2.37 1.32 9.19
C PHE A 56 -3.42 1.28 8.09
N ILE A 57 -3.01 1.69 6.89
CA ILE A 57 -3.79 1.58 5.66
C ILE A 57 -2.97 0.74 4.68
N ALA A 58 -3.59 -0.25 4.05
CA ALA A 58 -2.99 -1.04 2.98
C ALA A 58 -3.85 -0.88 1.72
N VAL A 59 -3.23 -0.49 0.59
CA VAL A 59 -3.95 -0.25 -0.67
C VAL A 59 -4.07 -1.53 -1.49
N GLU A 60 -5.26 -1.72 -2.05
CA GLU A 60 -5.66 -2.91 -2.77
C GLU A 60 -5.99 -2.71 -4.25
N PRO A 61 -6.03 -3.80 -5.03
CA PRO A 61 -5.60 -3.73 -6.41
C PRO A 61 -6.75 -3.61 -7.44
N GLN A 62 -7.82 -2.88 -7.15
CA GLN A 62 -8.95 -2.61 -8.08
C GLN A 62 -8.57 -1.82 -9.36
N ASP A 63 -7.28 -1.76 -9.61
CA ASP A 63 -6.57 -0.80 -10.41
C ASP A 63 -5.63 -1.49 -11.38
N LYS A 64 -5.84 -2.77 -11.65
CA LYS A 64 -4.98 -3.57 -12.53
C LYS A 64 -5.70 -3.96 -13.81
N ARG A 65 -5.03 -3.76 -14.94
CA ARG A 65 -5.36 -4.34 -16.25
C ARG A 65 -4.31 -5.38 -16.61
N GLY A 66 -4.74 -6.58 -17.02
CA GLY A 66 -3.85 -7.69 -17.38
C GLY A 66 -3.25 -8.44 -16.18
N GLY A 67 -2.69 -9.63 -16.41
CA GLY A 67 -2.15 -10.50 -15.36
C GLY A 67 -3.23 -11.18 -14.49
N ALA A 68 -2.82 -11.86 -13.42
CA ALA A 68 -3.75 -12.54 -12.52
C ALA A 68 -4.57 -11.54 -11.68
N SER A 69 -5.86 -11.84 -11.53
CA SER A 69 -6.77 -11.17 -10.59
C SER A 69 -6.30 -11.37 -9.15
N TYR A 70 -6.69 -10.44 -8.29
CA TYR A 70 -6.42 -10.56 -6.86
C TYR A 70 -7.58 -11.28 -6.16
N PRO A 71 -7.32 -11.98 -5.05
CA PRO A 71 -8.39 -12.62 -4.26
C PRO A 71 -9.44 -11.64 -3.73
N ASP A 72 -10.73 -12.02 -3.78
CA ASP A 72 -11.87 -11.14 -3.43
C ASP A 72 -11.85 -10.62 -1.99
N HIS A 73 -11.47 -11.48 -1.02
CA HIS A 73 -11.39 -11.12 0.40
C HIS A 73 -10.35 -10.04 0.72
N LEU A 74 -9.45 -9.72 -0.24
CA LEU A 74 -8.63 -8.53 -0.14
C LEU A 74 -9.58 -7.34 -0.36
N ILE A 75 -10.13 -7.20 -1.57
CA ILE A 75 -10.93 -6.05 -2.08
C ILE A 75 -11.95 -5.50 -1.06
N ASP A 76 -12.59 -6.40 -0.31
CA ASP A 76 -13.61 -6.05 0.68
C ASP A 76 -13.04 -5.28 1.88
N GLY A 77 -11.85 -5.63 2.39
CA GLY A 77 -11.25 -5.02 3.58
C GLY A 77 -10.73 -3.59 3.35
N PHE A 78 -10.18 -3.30 2.16
CA PHE A 78 -9.83 -1.92 1.80
C PHE A 78 -11.06 -1.02 1.70
N THR A 79 -12.15 -1.55 1.15
CA THR A 79 -13.41 -0.81 1.00
C THR A 79 -14.03 -0.50 2.38
N GLU A 80 -13.98 -1.45 3.31
CA GLU A 80 -14.42 -1.27 4.70
C GLU A 80 -13.59 -0.20 5.43
N CYS A 81 -12.26 -0.20 5.24
CA CYS A 81 -11.38 0.81 5.84
C CYS A 81 -11.64 2.24 5.32
N LEU A 82 -11.86 2.41 4.01
CA LEU A 82 -12.24 3.72 3.45
C LEU A 82 -13.57 4.21 4.03
N HIS A 83 -14.52 3.29 4.20
CA HIS A 83 -15.80 3.59 4.83
C HIS A 83 -15.64 4.02 6.29
N ASP A 84 -14.87 3.28 7.08
CA ASP A 84 -14.66 3.55 8.51
C ASP A 84 -13.87 4.84 8.79
N THR A 85 -13.02 5.25 7.85
CA THR A 85 -12.21 6.47 7.95
C THR A 85 -12.85 7.69 7.30
N GLU A 86 -14.06 7.55 6.75
CA GLU A 86 -14.78 8.58 6.00
C GLU A 86 -13.93 9.18 4.86
N LEU A 87 -13.00 8.38 4.31
CA LEU A 87 -12.10 8.80 3.25
C LEU A 87 -12.70 8.49 1.88
N ILE A 88 -12.72 9.51 1.03
CA ILE A 88 -13.16 9.43 -0.35
C ILE A 88 -11.92 9.31 -1.24
N ASP A 89 -11.87 8.30 -2.12
CA ASP A 89 -10.91 8.23 -3.22
C ASP A 89 -11.27 9.31 -4.25
N LEU A 90 -10.36 10.26 -4.46
CA LEU A 90 -10.55 11.30 -5.44
C LEU A 90 -10.30 10.75 -6.85
N ASP A 91 -11.28 10.94 -7.73
CA ASP A 91 -11.17 10.52 -9.12
C ASP A 91 -10.00 11.21 -9.82
N ILE A 92 -9.20 10.41 -10.51
CA ILE A 92 -8.21 10.92 -11.45
C ILE A 92 -8.92 11.19 -12.77
N THR A 93 -8.77 12.40 -13.29
CA THR A 93 -9.24 12.71 -14.65
C THR A 93 -8.23 12.20 -15.69
N GLY A 94 -8.73 11.54 -16.73
CA GLY A 94 -7.90 11.01 -17.81
C GLY A 94 -7.48 9.55 -17.60
N HIS A 95 -6.23 9.22 -17.95
CA HIS A 95 -5.75 7.84 -17.89
C HIS A 95 -5.52 7.42 -16.44
N ARG A 96 -6.37 6.51 -15.94
CA ARG A 96 -6.38 6.13 -14.53
C ARG A 96 -5.17 5.33 -14.07
N PHE A 97 -4.50 4.57 -14.94
CA PHE A 97 -3.33 3.77 -14.56
C PHE A 97 -2.06 4.61 -14.55
N THR A 98 -1.29 4.52 -13.46
CA THR A 98 -0.07 5.31 -13.23
C THR A 98 1.21 4.48 -13.37
N TRP A 99 1.07 3.17 -13.54
CA TRP A 99 2.16 2.25 -13.81
C TRP A 99 1.79 1.29 -14.95
N GLU A 100 2.80 0.87 -15.72
CA GLU A 100 2.64 -0.10 -16.78
C GLU A 100 3.89 -0.96 -17.01
N ARG A 101 3.69 -2.14 -17.59
CA ARG A 101 4.75 -3.03 -18.06
C ARG A 101 4.33 -3.75 -19.33
N GLY A 102 5.24 -3.85 -20.30
CA GLY A 102 5.02 -4.63 -21.52
C GLY A 102 4.00 -4.00 -22.47
N ARG A 103 3.98 -2.66 -22.56
CA ARG A 103 3.12 -1.93 -23.50
C ARG A 103 3.26 -2.50 -24.91
N ASN A 104 2.13 -2.66 -25.61
CA ASN A 104 2.04 -3.26 -26.96
C ASN A 104 2.47 -4.73 -27.05
N THR A 105 2.42 -5.49 -25.97
CA THR A 105 2.69 -6.94 -25.96
C THR A 105 1.49 -7.73 -25.47
N GLU A 106 1.48 -9.04 -25.69
CA GLU A 106 0.46 -9.98 -25.17
C GLU A 106 0.41 -10.03 -23.63
N HIS A 107 1.47 -9.58 -22.96
CA HIS A 107 1.58 -9.55 -21.50
C HIS A 107 1.50 -8.13 -20.94
N TRP A 108 0.83 -7.20 -21.64
CA TRP A 108 0.68 -5.84 -21.16
C TRP A 108 -0.12 -5.80 -19.85
N ILE A 109 0.52 -5.26 -18.82
CA ILE A 109 -0.08 -5.03 -17.51
C ILE A 109 -0.05 -3.54 -17.21
N GLU A 110 -1.13 -3.01 -16.67
CA GLU A 110 -1.20 -1.66 -16.11
C GLU A 110 -1.72 -1.72 -14.68
N ILE A 111 -1.24 -0.84 -13.82
CA ILE A 111 -1.66 -0.72 -12.42
C ILE A 111 -1.82 0.77 -12.07
N ARG A 112 -2.90 1.20 -11.41
CA ARG A 112 -2.96 2.50 -10.73
C ARG A 112 -2.34 2.31 -9.35
N LEU A 113 -1.09 2.77 -9.23
CA LEU A 113 -0.33 2.74 -7.98
C LEU A 113 -0.60 3.99 -7.14
N ASP A 114 -0.85 5.12 -7.80
CA ASP A 114 -1.02 6.39 -7.13
C ASP A 114 -2.52 6.68 -6.94
N ARG A 115 -2.92 6.84 -5.68
CA ARG A 115 -4.25 7.26 -5.27
C ARG A 115 -4.16 8.48 -4.36
N VAL A 116 -5.18 9.32 -4.43
CA VAL A 116 -5.32 10.49 -3.57
C VAL A 116 -6.64 10.33 -2.83
N PHE A 117 -6.58 10.33 -1.50
CA PHE A 117 -7.76 10.26 -0.65
C PHE A 117 -7.94 11.57 0.08
N ALA A 118 -9.18 11.96 0.32
CA ALA A 118 -9.54 13.14 1.11
C ALA A 118 -10.68 12.79 2.06
N ASN A 119 -10.80 13.53 3.16
CA ASN A 119 -12.00 13.49 3.98
C ASN A 119 -13.16 14.18 3.24
N ALA A 120 -14.37 13.72 3.50
CA ALA A 120 -15.59 14.43 3.10
C ALA A 120 -15.74 15.78 3.84
#